data_AF-A0A812US50-F1
#
_entry.id   AF-A0A812US50-F1
#
_cell.length_a   1.000
_cell.length_b   1.000
_cell.length_c   1.000
_cell.angle_alpha   90.00
_cell.angle_beta   90.00
_cell.angle_gamma   90.00
#
_symmetry.space_group_name_H-M   'P 1'
#
loop_
_entity.id
_entity.type
_entity.pdbx_description
1 polymer ?
#
loop_
_entity_poly.entity_id
_entity_poly.type
_entity_poly.pdbx_seq_one_letter_code
_entity_poly.pdbx_strand_id
1 'polypeptide(L)'
;EAWVVADSLRADHGDEVEEKKVRTKTGMRSVAWIEGVEVFVEKRRLNYERNLMNVKAWAQLLAHLSGFAALEAGGALQHTEWFRETPFRAFLAVVINQVSIGALFRGMDMFRLATIYEPEDERVVMLNESIEEAENDIIGLSSSFLTVQVLRFALSGKLPDVAGQIKPYHSSGMLAIGWLLVCGVVALIVSLSLTCFPCSNRIVNWLTQKLQNILGMIFAWCTLWGLHMFVRETDFFHSVLGLGGWGSFTLPLGYWLASPYPRGT
;
A
#
# COMPACT_ATOMS: atom_id res chain seq x y z
N GLU A 1 24.73 -20.24 10.61
CA GLU A 1 24.20 -21.02 9.47
C GLU A 1 23.82 -22.38 9.99
N ALA A 2 22.68 -22.91 9.56
CA ALA A 2 22.16 -24.20 9.98
C ALA A 2 21.81 -25.02 8.73
N TRP A 3 21.91 -26.35 8.83
CA TRP A 3 21.40 -27.24 7.80
C TRP A 3 19.90 -27.39 7.98
N VAL A 4 19.13 -27.27 6.91
CA VAL A 4 17.67 -27.43 6.95
C VAL A 4 17.20 -28.40 5.89
N VAL A 5 16.08 -29.08 6.15
CA VAL A 5 15.43 -29.94 5.15
C VAL A 5 14.98 -29.10 3.96
N ALA A 6 15.48 -29.41 2.76
CA ALA A 6 15.26 -28.63 1.54
C ALA A 6 14.10 -29.15 0.67
N ASP A 7 13.54 -30.31 1.01
CA ASP A 7 12.44 -30.92 0.27
C ASP A 7 11.11 -30.27 0.64
N SER A 8 10.49 -29.55 -0.29
CA SER A 8 9.23 -28.82 -0.07
C SER A 8 8.00 -29.72 0.03
N LEU A 9 8.10 -31.01 -0.31
CA LEU A 9 6.99 -31.97 -0.22
C LEU A 9 6.88 -32.63 1.15
N ARG A 10 7.89 -32.48 2.01
CA ARG A 10 7.89 -33.06 3.35
C ARG A 10 7.30 -32.12 4.38
N ALA A 11 6.73 -32.69 5.44
CA ALA A 11 6.14 -31.94 6.55
C ALA A 11 7.20 -31.22 7.42
N ASP A 12 8.44 -31.70 7.43
CA ASP A 12 9.59 -31.14 8.14
C ASP A 12 10.42 -30.16 7.29
N HIS A 13 9.85 -29.65 6.17
CA HIS A 13 10.54 -28.69 5.32
C HIS A 13 10.96 -27.43 6.12
N GLY A 14 12.25 -27.11 6.07
CA GLY A 14 12.83 -25.97 6.79
C GLY A 14 13.25 -26.26 8.24
N ASP A 15 12.97 -27.46 8.78
CA ASP A 15 13.43 -27.84 10.12
C ASP A 15 14.95 -28.01 10.15
N GLU A 16 15.55 -27.62 11.28
CA GLU A 16 16.99 -27.69 11.48
C GLU A 16 17.44 -29.15 11.65
N VAL A 17 18.45 -29.52 10.86
CA VAL A 17 19.06 -30.85 10.85
C VAL A 17 20.41 -30.76 11.55
N GLU A 18 20.62 -31.62 12.55
CA GLU A 18 21.90 -31.75 13.20
C GLU A 18 23.02 -32.04 12.19
N GLU A 19 24.11 -31.27 12.24
CA GLU A 19 25.22 -31.37 11.30
C GLU A 19 25.88 -32.76 11.26
N LYS A 20 25.73 -33.56 12.32
CA LYS A 20 26.22 -34.94 12.39
C LYS A 20 25.48 -35.88 11.42
N LYS A 21 24.24 -35.57 11.06
CA LYS A 21 23.41 -36.38 10.16
C LYS A 21 23.68 -36.07 8.68
N VAL A 22 24.44 -35.01 8.40
CA VAL A 22 24.72 -34.51 7.04
C VAL A 22 25.95 -35.23 6.45
N ARG A 23 25.78 -35.81 5.24
CA ARG A 23 26.82 -36.59 4.55
C ARG A 23 28.04 -35.76 4.14
N THR A 24 27.82 -34.60 3.52
CA THR A 24 28.89 -33.73 3.00
C THR A 24 28.72 -32.32 3.58
N LYS A 25 29.67 -31.88 4.41
CA LYS A 25 29.55 -30.60 5.15
C LYS A 25 30.09 -29.37 4.40
N THR A 26 30.83 -29.58 3.32
CA THR A 26 31.57 -28.52 2.62
C THR A 26 30.75 -27.74 1.59
N GLY A 27 29.57 -28.23 1.21
CA GLY A 27 28.72 -27.60 0.19
C GLY A 27 27.57 -26.75 0.76
N MET A 28 26.87 -26.04 -0.12
CA MET A 28 25.58 -25.38 0.19
C MET A 28 24.42 -26.37 0.26
N ARG A 29 24.54 -27.51 -0.42
CA ARG A 29 23.53 -28.58 -0.47
C ARG A 29 24.20 -29.91 -0.16
N SER A 30 23.48 -30.78 0.53
CA SER A 30 23.92 -32.12 0.87
C SER A 30 22.70 -33.03 1.03
N VAL A 31 22.97 -34.30 1.33
CA VAL A 31 21.98 -35.27 1.80
C VAL A 31 22.23 -35.52 3.28
N ALA A 32 21.16 -35.68 4.06
CA ALA A 32 21.21 -36.11 5.45
C ALA A 32 20.39 -37.39 5.65
N TRP A 33 20.80 -38.24 6.58
CA TRP A 33 20.03 -39.44 6.98
C TRP A 33 19.11 -39.09 8.15
N ILE A 34 17.81 -39.08 7.90
CA ILE A 34 16.76 -38.79 8.89
C ILE A 34 15.81 -39.98 8.91
N GLU A 35 15.69 -40.66 10.06
CA GLU A 35 14.80 -41.81 10.26
C GLU A 35 14.97 -42.94 9.21
N GLY A 36 16.20 -43.17 8.75
CA GLY A 36 16.49 -44.21 7.77
C GLY A 36 16.14 -43.85 6.33
N VAL A 37 15.83 -42.59 6.04
CA VAL A 37 15.61 -42.07 4.68
C VAL A 37 16.65 -40.99 4.35
N GLU A 38 17.13 -41.00 3.11
CA GLU A 38 17.98 -39.93 2.58
C GLU A 38 17.14 -38.71 2.22
N VAL A 39 17.47 -37.56 2.82
CA VAL A 39 16.73 -36.30 2.66
C VAL A 39 17.67 -35.23 2.14
N PHE A 40 17.23 -34.46 1.14
CA PHE A 40 17.99 -33.31 0.67
C PHE A 40 17.97 -32.20 1.73
N VAL A 41 19.16 -31.70 2.07
CA VAL A 41 19.35 -30.60 3.00
C VAL A 41 20.14 -29.46 2.36
N GLU A 42 19.86 -28.23 2.77
CA GLU A 42 20.52 -27.02 2.29
C GLU A 42 20.99 -26.19 3.50
N LYS A 43 22.14 -25.54 3.37
CA LYS A 43 22.67 -24.66 4.41
C LYS A 43 22.00 -23.30 4.27
N ARG A 44 21.26 -22.87 5.30
CA ARG A 44 20.56 -21.58 5.34
C ARG A 44 20.92 -20.74 6.54
N ARG A 45 20.68 -19.43 6.43
CA ARG A 45 20.81 -18.49 7.55
C ARG A 45 19.43 -18.28 8.18
N LEU A 46 18.90 -19.31 8.87
CA LEU A 46 17.55 -19.30 9.46
C LEU A 46 17.23 -18.04 10.27
N ASN A 47 18.14 -17.62 11.16
CA ASN A 47 17.92 -16.42 11.98
C ASN A 47 17.86 -15.14 11.13
N TYR A 48 18.66 -15.06 10.06
CA TYR A 48 18.64 -13.92 9.13
C TYR A 48 17.32 -13.88 8.35
N GLU A 49 16.90 -15.00 7.76
CA GLU A 49 15.65 -15.09 6.99
C GLU A 49 14.42 -14.80 7.87
N ARG A 50 14.40 -15.33 9.10
CA ARG A 50 13.32 -15.05 10.06
C ARG A 50 13.28 -13.58 10.44
N ASN A 51 14.43 -12.97 10.71
CA ASN A 51 14.51 -11.54 11.01
C ASN A 51 14.06 -10.69 9.81
N LEU A 52 14.46 -11.06 8.59
CA LEU A 52 14.02 -10.40 7.36
C LEU A 52 12.51 -10.44 7.19
N MET A 53 11.90 -11.61 7.35
CA MET A 53 10.44 -11.76 7.26
C MET A 53 9.73 -10.92 8.33
N ASN A 54 10.23 -10.93 9.56
CA ASN A 54 9.67 -10.14 10.65
C ASN A 54 9.77 -8.63 10.38
N VAL A 55 10.94 -8.15 9.97
CA VAL A 55 11.16 -6.73 9.66
C VAL A 55 10.23 -6.29 8.52
N LYS A 56 10.12 -7.07 7.44
CA LYS A 56 9.20 -6.77 6.33
C LYS A 56 7.74 -6.76 6.77
N ALA A 57 7.31 -7.74 7.56
CA ALA A 57 5.93 -7.81 8.05
C ALA A 57 5.57 -6.61 8.93
N TRP A 58 6.45 -6.24 9.86
CA TRP A 58 6.25 -5.07 10.73
C TRP A 58 6.32 -3.76 9.95
N ALA A 59 7.28 -3.62 9.03
CA ALA A 59 7.40 -2.46 8.17
C ALA A 59 6.11 -2.25 7.35
N GLN A 60 5.58 -3.29 6.70
CA GLN A 60 4.35 -3.20 5.91
C GLN A 60 3.13 -2.81 6.77
N LEU A 61 2.98 -3.43 7.95
CA LEU A 61 1.87 -3.15 8.85
C LEU A 61 1.91 -1.68 9.31
N LEU A 62 3.07 -1.21 9.73
CA LEU A 62 3.27 0.17 10.19
C LEU A 62 3.15 1.18 9.03
N ALA A 63 3.58 0.81 7.83
CA ALA A 63 3.42 1.61 6.63
C ALA A 63 1.94 1.86 6.34
N HIS A 64 1.11 0.83 6.37
CA HIS A 64 -0.33 0.98 6.14
C HIS A 64 -1.02 1.81 7.22
N LEU A 65 -0.72 1.59 8.50
CA LEU A 65 -1.27 2.39 9.60
C LEU A 65 -0.90 3.87 9.46
N SER A 66 0.37 4.15 9.16
CA SER A 66 0.87 5.51 8.94
C SER A 66 0.28 6.14 7.67
N GLY A 67 0.09 5.33 6.62
CA GLY A 67 -0.55 5.74 5.37
C GLY A 67 -2.01 6.13 5.58
N PHE A 68 -2.77 5.40 6.40
CA PHE A 68 -4.14 5.78 6.75
C PHE A 68 -4.19 7.05 7.62
N ALA A 69 -3.27 7.20 8.58
CA ALA A 69 -3.17 8.43 9.36
C ALA A 69 -2.82 9.64 8.47
N ALA A 70 -1.90 9.48 7.52
CA ALA A 70 -1.53 10.51 6.54
C ALA A 70 -2.69 10.85 5.58
N LEU A 71 -3.49 9.86 5.21
CA LEU A 71 -4.70 10.03 4.41
C LEU A 71 -5.75 10.81 5.19
N GLU A 72 -6.02 10.46 6.45
CA GLU A 72 -6.98 11.14 7.31
C GLU A 72 -6.56 12.60 7.56
N ALA A 73 -5.28 12.84 7.88
CA ALA A 73 -4.73 14.18 8.07
C ALA A 73 -4.86 15.03 6.78
N GLY A 74 -4.48 14.48 5.62
CA GLY A 74 -4.62 15.18 4.34
C GLY A 74 -6.08 15.40 3.93
N GLY A 75 -6.97 14.45 4.25
CA GLY A 75 -8.40 14.57 4.02
C GLY A 75 -9.03 15.65 4.90
N ALA A 76 -8.67 15.70 6.19
CA ALA A 76 -9.08 16.77 7.09
C ALA A 76 -8.59 18.15 6.60
N LEU A 77 -7.36 18.23 6.08
CA LEU A 77 -6.82 19.44 5.47
C LEU A 77 -7.66 19.90 4.27
N GLN A 78 -8.03 18.99 3.36
CA GLN A 78 -8.90 19.29 2.21
C GLN A 78 -10.27 19.84 2.62
N HIS A 79 -10.79 19.45 3.79
CA HIS A 79 -12.09 19.86 4.30
C HIS A 79 -12.11 21.21 5.02
N THR A 80 -10.96 21.83 5.28
CA THR A 80 -10.92 23.19 5.84
C THR A 80 -11.54 24.19 4.86
N GLU A 81 -12.03 25.30 5.39
CA GLU A 81 -12.86 26.26 4.64
C GLU A 81 -12.21 26.76 3.34
N TRP A 82 -10.90 27.00 3.38
CA TRP A 82 -10.17 27.53 2.24
C TRP A 82 -9.92 26.50 1.12
N PHE A 83 -9.62 25.25 1.49
CA PHE A 83 -9.27 24.20 0.54
C PHE A 83 -10.50 23.59 -0.15
N ARG A 84 -11.66 23.56 0.51
CA ARG A 84 -12.89 22.96 -0.04
C ARG A 84 -13.62 23.80 -1.09
N GLU A 85 -13.21 25.04 -1.35
CA GLU A 85 -13.92 25.94 -2.27
C GLU A 85 -13.76 25.55 -3.75
N THR A 86 -12.59 25.06 -4.15
CA THR A 86 -12.32 24.71 -5.56
C THR A 86 -11.44 23.46 -5.64
N PRO A 87 -11.57 22.63 -6.69
CA PRO A 87 -10.73 21.43 -6.85
C PRO A 87 -9.24 21.74 -6.88
N PHE A 88 -8.85 22.87 -7.48
CA PHE A 88 -7.45 23.29 -7.52
C PHE A 88 -6.88 23.59 -6.12
N ARG A 89 -7.66 24.26 -5.25
CA ARG A 89 -7.25 24.45 -3.86
C ARG A 89 -7.19 23.13 -3.12
N ALA A 90 -8.18 22.25 -3.28
CA ALA A 90 -8.13 20.90 -2.69
C ALA A 90 -6.91 20.08 -3.16
N PHE A 91 -6.43 20.29 -4.39
CA PHE A 91 -5.16 19.72 -4.87
C PHE A 91 -3.95 20.28 -4.14
N LEU A 92 -3.93 21.59 -3.83
CA LEU A 92 -2.84 22.20 -3.07
C LEU A 92 -2.72 21.59 -1.66
N ALA A 93 -3.83 21.20 -1.03
CA ALA A 93 -3.79 20.44 0.23
C ALA A 93 -3.07 19.09 0.07
N VAL A 94 -3.22 18.41 -1.08
CA VAL A 94 -2.47 17.17 -1.37
C VAL A 94 -0.98 17.47 -1.40
N VAL A 95 -0.55 18.51 -2.11
CA VAL A 95 0.85 18.92 -2.20
C VAL A 95 1.43 19.26 -0.81
N ILE A 96 0.68 20.02 0.00
CA ILE A 96 1.09 20.37 1.37
C ILE A 96 1.22 19.11 2.24
N ASN A 97 0.29 18.15 2.12
CA ASN A 97 0.37 16.88 2.83
C ASN A 97 1.64 16.10 2.42
N GLN A 98 1.93 16.01 1.11
CA GLN A 98 3.12 15.31 0.63
C GLN A 98 4.43 15.98 1.06
N VAL A 99 4.48 17.31 1.06
CA VAL A 99 5.64 18.06 1.57
C VAL A 99 5.82 17.82 3.07
N SER A 100 4.73 17.82 3.83
CA SER A 100 4.76 17.55 5.28
C SER A 100 5.27 16.15 5.60
N ILE A 101 4.75 15.12 4.91
CA ILE A 101 5.20 13.73 5.06
C ILE A 101 6.67 13.60 4.64
N GLY A 102 7.05 14.18 3.51
CA GLY A 102 8.44 14.17 3.05
C GLY A 102 9.39 14.85 4.03
N ALA A 103 9.00 15.97 4.62
CA ALA A 103 9.79 16.64 5.65
C ALA A 103 9.95 15.79 6.92
N LEU A 104 8.89 15.09 7.34
CA LEU A 104 8.94 14.15 8.46
C LEU A 104 9.93 13.00 8.19
N PHE A 105 9.85 12.36 7.02
CA PHE A 105 10.78 11.28 6.64
C PHE A 105 12.23 11.78 6.58
N ARG A 106 12.48 12.96 6.00
CA ARG A 106 13.81 13.57 6.03
C ARG A 106 14.32 13.86 7.44
N GLY A 107 13.44 14.28 8.35
CA GLY A 107 13.77 14.45 9.76
C GLY A 107 14.17 13.13 10.43
N MET A 108 13.40 12.07 10.17
CA MET A 108 13.66 10.74 10.70
C MET A 108 14.94 10.13 10.13
N ASP A 109 15.23 10.34 8.84
CA ASP A 109 16.48 9.94 8.20
C ASP A 109 17.68 10.62 8.86
N MET A 110 17.61 11.94 9.08
CA MET A 110 18.67 12.67 9.76
C MET A 110 18.88 12.15 11.19
N PHE A 111 17.81 11.89 11.92
CA PHE A 111 17.87 11.34 13.27
C PHE A 111 18.52 9.95 13.29
N ARG A 112 18.18 9.10 12.32
CA ARG A 112 18.71 7.74 12.18
C ARG A 112 20.20 7.74 11.85
N LEU A 113 20.61 8.57 10.90
CA LEU A 113 22.01 8.76 10.55
C LEU A 113 22.85 9.24 11.73
N ALA A 114 22.25 10.01 12.64
CA ALA A 114 22.94 10.53 13.83
C ALA A 114 23.04 9.51 14.99
N THR A 115 22.18 8.49 15.05
CA THR A 115 22.03 7.65 16.26
C THR A 115 22.41 6.18 16.09
N ILE A 116 22.08 5.56 14.96
CA ILE A 116 22.09 4.09 14.81
C ILE A 116 22.86 3.62 13.55
N TYR A 117 23.24 4.54 12.65
CA TYR A 117 23.72 4.15 11.33
C TYR A 117 25.16 3.61 11.34
N GLU A 118 25.27 2.28 11.45
CA GLU A 118 26.48 1.52 11.14
C GLU A 118 26.31 0.82 9.77
N PRO A 119 26.98 1.29 8.70
CA PRO A 119 26.75 0.79 7.34
C PRO A 119 27.22 -0.65 7.11
N GLU A 120 28.01 -1.21 8.03
CA GLU A 120 28.54 -2.57 7.94
C GLU A 120 27.62 -3.64 8.56
N ASP A 121 26.63 -3.24 9.36
CA ASP A 121 25.68 -4.19 9.96
C ASP A 121 24.58 -4.57 8.96
N GLU A 122 24.58 -5.84 8.53
CA GLU A 122 23.55 -6.42 7.65
C GLU A 122 22.12 -6.14 8.16
N ARG A 123 21.91 -6.05 9.49
CA ARG A 123 20.60 -5.75 10.10
C ARG A 123 20.16 -4.32 9.84
N VAL A 124 21.09 -3.37 9.90
CA VAL A 124 20.82 -1.95 9.63
C VAL A 124 20.50 -1.75 8.16
N VAL A 125 21.23 -2.43 7.26
CA VAL A 125 20.96 -2.41 5.81
C VAL A 125 19.55 -2.95 5.51
N MET A 126 19.21 -4.11 6.07
CA MET A 126 17.88 -4.72 5.93
C MET A 126 16.75 -3.82 6.45
N LEU A 127 16.96 -3.21 7.62
CA LEU A 127 15.99 -2.28 8.20
C LEU A 127 15.84 -1.03 7.33
N ASN A 128 16.95 -0.49 6.80
CA ASN A 128 16.93 0.67 5.94
C ASN A 128 16.13 0.44 4.66
N GLU A 129 16.36 -0.69 3.98
CA GLU A 129 15.61 -1.08 2.78
C GLU A 129 14.12 -1.18 3.07
N SER A 130 13.75 -1.80 4.19
CA SER A 130 12.34 -1.98 4.59
C SER A 130 11.66 -0.65 4.96
N ILE A 131 12.40 0.29 5.54
CA ILE A 131 11.90 1.64 5.84
C ILE A 131 11.67 2.42 4.54
N GLU A 132 12.62 2.39 3.60
CA GLU A 132 12.48 3.09 2.32
C GLU A 132 11.26 2.57 1.52
N GLU A 133 11.02 1.25 1.53
CA GLU A 133 9.83 0.64 0.95
C GLU A 133 8.54 1.11 1.65
N ALA A 134 8.52 1.10 2.99
CA ALA A 134 7.39 1.59 3.79
C ALA A 134 7.07 3.07 3.53
N GLU A 135 8.07 3.93 3.43
CA GLU A 135 7.90 5.35 3.14
C GLU A 135 7.33 5.60 1.74
N ASN A 136 7.79 4.81 0.76
CA ASN A 136 7.25 4.83 -0.60
C ASN A 136 5.77 4.47 -0.62
N ASP A 137 5.37 3.46 0.16
CA ASP A 137 3.97 3.02 0.29
C ASP A 137 3.09 4.08 0.96
N ILE A 138 3.56 4.73 2.04
CA ILE A 138 2.83 5.81 2.72
C ILE A 138 2.56 6.99 1.77
N ILE A 139 3.58 7.42 1.03
CA ILE A 139 3.46 8.51 0.03
C ILE A 139 2.53 8.07 -1.09
N GLY A 140 2.71 6.85 -1.62
CA GLY A 140 1.88 6.30 -2.69
C GLY A 140 0.40 6.24 -2.31
N LEU A 141 0.10 5.67 -1.14
CA LEU A 141 -1.26 5.49 -0.64
C LEU A 141 -1.96 6.83 -0.40
N SER A 142 -1.31 7.74 0.33
CA SER A 142 -1.91 9.04 0.67
C SER A 142 -2.08 9.96 -0.54
N SER A 143 -1.05 10.06 -1.41
CA SER A 143 -1.10 10.93 -2.58
C SER A 143 -2.13 10.47 -3.61
N SER A 144 -2.18 9.17 -3.91
CA SER A 144 -3.10 8.60 -4.90
C SER A 144 -4.56 8.78 -4.46
N PHE A 145 -4.88 8.45 -3.20
CA PHE A 145 -6.24 8.56 -2.69
C PHE A 145 -6.75 10.01 -2.64
N LEU A 146 -5.94 10.93 -2.08
CA LEU A 146 -6.32 12.33 -2.00
C LEU A 146 -6.43 12.99 -3.39
N THR A 147 -5.60 12.57 -4.34
CA THR A 147 -5.72 13.01 -5.75
C THR A 147 -7.04 12.54 -6.36
N VAL A 148 -7.47 11.31 -6.09
CA VAL A 148 -8.75 10.80 -6.58
C VAL A 148 -9.93 11.51 -5.91
N GLN A 149 -9.81 11.94 -4.64
CA GLN A 149 -10.83 12.80 -4.03
C GLN A 149 -10.97 14.14 -4.76
N VAL A 150 -9.85 14.78 -5.12
CA VAL A 150 -9.86 16.03 -5.90
C VAL A 150 -10.49 15.81 -7.27
N LEU A 151 -10.14 14.71 -7.95
CA LEU A 151 -10.73 14.37 -9.25
C LEU A 151 -12.25 14.20 -9.12
N ARG A 152 -12.71 13.50 -8.09
CA ARG A 152 -14.14 13.34 -7.81
C ARG A 152 -14.81 14.65 -7.45
N PHE A 153 -14.14 15.54 -6.73
CA PHE A 153 -14.63 16.88 -6.45
C PHE A 153 -14.77 17.69 -7.76
N ALA A 154 -13.80 17.62 -8.65
CA ALA A 154 -13.87 18.28 -9.96
C ALA A 154 -15.03 17.78 -10.83
N LEU A 155 -15.33 16.47 -10.78
CA LEU A 155 -16.41 15.87 -11.57
C LEU A 155 -17.81 16.07 -10.96
N SER A 156 -17.93 16.02 -9.64
CA SER A 156 -19.24 16.06 -8.95
C SER A 156 -19.61 17.43 -8.37
N GLY A 157 -18.66 18.37 -8.29
CA GLY A 157 -18.84 19.66 -7.63
C GLY A 157 -18.97 19.60 -6.11
N LYS A 158 -18.84 18.41 -5.50
CA LYS A 158 -18.85 18.20 -4.05
C LYS A 158 -17.63 17.42 -3.60
N LEU A 159 -16.92 17.92 -2.59
CA LEU A 159 -15.80 17.21 -2.00
C LEU A 159 -16.32 15.96 -1.26
N PRO A 160 -15.81 14.74 -1.58
CA PRO A 160 -16.12 13.55 -0.80
C PRO A 160 -15.64 13.71 0.65
N ASP A 161 -16.30 13.04 1.60
CA ASP A 161 -15.84 12.97 2.98
C ASP A 161 -14.47 12.25 3.08
N VAL A 162 -13.86 12.26 4.27
CA VAL A 162 -12.54 11.64 4.50
C VAL A 162 -12.53 10.14 4.13
N ALA A 163 -13.67 9.45 4.26
CA ALA A 163 -13.83 8.06 3.85
C ALA A 163 -14.11 7.89 2.35
N GLY A 164 -14.17 8.97 1.58
CA GLY A 164 -14.48 8.99 0.15
C GLY A 164 -15.97 8.87 -0.17
N GLN A 165 -16.87 9.13 0.77
CA GLN A 165 -18.32 9.06 0.57
C GLN A 165 -18.92 10.46 0.38
N ILE A 166 -19.97 10.58 -0.44
CA ILE A 166 -20.72 11.83 -0.59
C ILE A 166 -22.06 11.65 0.15
N LYS A 167 -22.29 12.44 1.21
CA LYS A 167 -23.51 12.39 2.05
C LYS A 167 -24.21 13.76 2.03
N PRO A 168 -25.54 13.83 1.79
CA PRO A 168 -26.42 12.75 1.31
C PRO A 168 -26.06 12.32 -0.12
N TYR A 169 -26.53 11.13 -0.53
CA TYR A 169 -26.27 10.60 -1.86
C TYR A 169 -26.67 11.63 -2.92
N HIS A 170 -25.74 11.92 -3.83
CA HIS A 170 -25.97 12.81 -4.96
C HIS A 170 -25.70 12.01 -6.23
N SER A 171 -26.75 11.81 -7.05
CA SER A 171 -26.61 11.22 -8.37
C SER A 171 -25.57 12.04 -9.14
N SER A 172 -24.41 11.43 -9.38
CA SER A 172 -23.29 12.13 -10.01
C SER A 172 -23.42 12.12 -11.54
N GLY A 173 -24.51 11.58 -12.07
CA GLY A 173 -24.70 11.33 -13.50
C GLY A 173 -23.76 10.25 -14.04
N MET A 174 -24.24 9.45 -15.00
CA MET A 174 -23.42 8.41 -15.63
C MET A 174 -22.14 8.96 -16.29
N LEU A 175 -22.16 10.21 -16.74
CA LEU A 175 -21.00 10.85 -17.36
C LEU A 175 -19.84 11.04 -16.38
N ALA A 176 -20.09 11.42 -15.12
CA ALA A 176 -19.01 11.56 -14.13
C ALA A 176 -18.35 10.21 -13.82
N ILE A 177 -19.15 9.14 -13.77
CA ILE A 177 -18.66 7.77 -13.58
C ILE A 177 -17.79 7.36 -14.77
N GLY A 178 -18.24 7.62 -16.00
CA GLY A 178 -17.48 7.35 -17.21
C GLY A 178 -16.15 8.10 -17.24
N TRP A 179 -16.14 9.40 -16.92
CA TRP A 179 -14.92 10.20 -16.85
C TRP A 179 -13.95 9.70 -15.78
N LEU A 180 -14.44 9.31 -14.60
CA LEU A 180 -13.59 8.77 -13.54
C LEU A 180 -12.88 7.48 -13.98
N LEU A 181 -13.59 6.57 -14.66
CA LEU A 181 -13.01 5.34 -15.20
C LEU A 181 -12.00 5.63 -16.33
N VAL A 182 -12.31 6.57 -17.22
CA VAL A 182 -11.38 7.01 -18.29
C VAL A 182 -10.10 7.57 -17.68
N CYS A 183 -10.18 8.42 -16.63
CA CYS A 183 -9.01 8.92 -15.92
C CYS A 183 -8.18 7.77 -15.31
N GLY A 184 -8.83 6.74 -14.77
CA GLY A 184 -8.14 5.53 -14.30
C GLY A 184 -7.37 4.82 -15.42
N VAL A 185 -8.00 4.59 -16.56
CA VAL A 185 -7.36 3.94 -17.72
C VAL A 185 -6.19 4.76 -18.25
N VAL A 186 -6.33 6.09 -18.33
CA VAL A 186 -5.24 7.00 -18.71
C VAL A 186 -4.07 6.88 -17.72
N ALA A 187 -4.34 6.86 -16.41
CA ALA A 187 -3.30 6.68 -15.40
C ALA A 187 -2.55 5.33 -15.57
N LEU A 188 -3.27 4.25 -15.89
CA LEU A 188 -2.68 2.94 -16.19
C LEU A 188 -1.80 2.99 -17.44
N ILE A 189 -2.27 3.57 -18.55
CA ILE A 189 -1.49 3.70 -19.79
C ILE A 189 -0.21 4.49 -19.55
N VAL A 190 -0.29 5.59 -18.81
CA VAL A 190 0.90 6.39 -18.45
C VAL A 190 1.86 5.57 -17.58
N SER A 191 1.35 4.85 -16.57
CA SER A 191 2.15 3.99 -15.69
C SER A 191 2.90 2.89 -16.48
N LEU A 192 2.23 2.24 -17.42
CA LEU A 192 2.85 1.24 -18.31
C LEU A 192 3.87 1.89 -19.25
N SER A 193 3.55 3.05 -19.81
CA SER A 193 4.46 3.78 -20.70
C SER A 193 5.75 4.15 -19.97
N LEU A 194 5.67 4.60 -18.72
CA LEU A 194 6.84 4.90 -17.89
C LEU A 194 7.76 3.68 -17.66
N THR A 195 7.23 2.46 -17.71
CA THR A 195 8.03 1.21 -17.60
C THR A 195 8.82 0.95 -18.88
N CYS A 196 8.33 1.39 -20.03
CA CYS A 196 8.97 1.18 -21.32
C CYS A 196 10.14 2.16 -21.60
N PHE A 197 10.29 3.23 -20.82
CA PHE A 197 11.33 4.25 -21.01
C PHE A 197 12.37 4.21 -19.88
N PRO A 198 13.32 3.26 -19.90
CA PRO A 198 14.40 3.23 -18.92
C PRO A 198 15.24 4.51 -19.05
N CYS A 199 15.21 5.33 -18.01
CA CYS A 199 15.99 6.56 -17.96
C CYS A 199 17.37 6.27 -17.37
N SER A 200 18.43 6.73 -18.05
CA SER A 200 19.82 6.55 -17.57
C SER A 200 20.11 7.33 -16.28
N ASN A 201 19.40 8.44 -16.03
CA ASN A 201 19.59 9.26 -14.84
C ASN A 201 18.93 8.61 -13.62
N ARG A 202 19.71 8.36 -12.56
CA ARG A 202 19.27 7.77 -11.28
C ARG A 202 18.10 8.52 -10.64
N ILE A 203 18.11 9.86 -10.67
CA ILE A 203 17.05 10.68 -10.07
C ILE A 203 15.74 10.52 -10.86
N VAL A 204 15.85 10.52 -12.20
CA VAL A 204 14.69 10.35 -13.07
C VAL A 204 14.11 8.95 -12.87
N ASN A 205 14.94 7.91 -12.83
CA ASN A 205 14.47 6.55 -12.58
C ASN A 205 13.74 6.43 -11.22
N TRP A 206 14.29 7.03 -10.16
CA TRP A 206 13.66 7.05 -8.84
C TRP A 206 12.31 7.80 -8.83
N LEU A 207 12.24 8.97 -9.48
CA LEU A 207 10.97 9.71 -9.64
C LEU A 207 9.95 8.91 -10.45
N THR A 208 10.39 8.27 -11.54
CA THR A 208 9.55 7.45 -12.40
C THR A 208 8.97 6.26 -11.64
N GLN A 209 9.75 5.56 -10.82
CA GLN A 209 9.27 4.45 -9.99
C GLN A 209 8.20 4.91 -8.99
N LYS A 210 8.42 6.04 -8.31
CA LYS A 210 7.40 6.61 -7.39
C LYS A 210 6.14 7.01 -8.13
N LEU A 211 6.27 7.71 -9.25
CA LEU A 211 5.14 8.14 -10.07
C LEU A 211 4.35 6.94 -10.61
N GLN A 212 5.04 5.87 -11.01
CA GLN A 212 4.44 4.63 -11.45
C GLN A 212 3.59 3.99 -10.34
N ASN A 213 4.09 3.92 -9.11
CA ASN A 213 3.33 3.41 -7.96
C ASN A 213 2.06 4.26 -7.70
N ILE A 214 2.21 5.58 -7.65
CA ILE A 214 1.10 6.52 -7.45
C ILE A 214 0.03 6.36 -8.55
N LEU A 215 0.43 6.30 -9.83
CA LEU A 215 -0.49 6.14 -10.95
C LEU A 215 -1.20 4.78 -10.94
N GLY A 216 -0.49 3.70 -10.55
CA GLY A 216 -1.08 2.38 -10.36
C GLY A 216 -2.19 2.38 -9.30
N MET A 217 -1.94 3.05 -8.17
CA MET A 217 -2.96 3.21 -7.12
C MET A 217 -4.11 4.13 -7.55
N ILE A 218 -3.84 5.22 -8.28
CA ILE A 218 -4.90 6.08 -8.85
C ILE A 218 -5.84 5.27 -9.75
N PHE A 219 -5.29 4.41 -10.62
CA PHE A 219 -6.10 3.50 -11.44
C PHE A 219 -7.01 2.60 -10.57
N ALA A 220 -6.45 1.98 -9.53
CA ALA A 220 -7.20 1.14 -8.61
C ALA A 220 -8.34 1.92 -7.92
N TRP A 221 -8.05 3.11 -7.41
CA TRP A 221 -9.05 3.97 -6.75
C TRP A 221 -10.15 4.45 -7.71
N CYS A 222 -9.79 4.89 -8.91
CA CYS A 222 -10.76 5.29 -9.92
C CYS A 222 -11.69 4.13 -10.31
N THR A 223 -11.14 2.92 -10.44
CA THR A 223 -11.92 1.71 -10.75
C THR A 223 -12.85 1.34 -9.58
N LEU A 224 -12.32 1.33 -8.35
CA LEU A 224 -13.10 1.04 -7.14
C LEU A 224 -14.27 2.01 -6.98
N TRP A 225 -14.01 3.31 -7.02
CA TRP A 225 -15.04 4.33 -6.83
C TRP A 225 -15.98 4.44 -8.02
N GLY A 226 -15.48 4.30 -9.24
CA GLY A 226 -16.29 4.29 -10.46
C GLY A 226 -17.28 3.13 -10.46
N LEU A 227 -16.82 1.91 -10.16
CA LEU A 227 -17.69 0.74 -10.06
C LEU A 227 -18.68 0.87 -8.90
N HIS A 228 -18.24 1.36 -7.74
CA HIS A 228 -19.12 1.58 -6.60
C HIS A 228 -20.22 2.62 -6.92
N MET A 229 -19.90 3.69 -7.65
CA MET A 229 -20.89 4.67 -8.09
C MET A 229 -21.83 4.08 -9.15
N PHE A 230 -21.31 3.29 -10.10
CA PHE A 230 -22.11 2.61 -11.11
C PHE A 230 -23.15 1.67 -10.51
N VAL A 231 -22.72 0.84 -9.56
CA VAL A 231 -23.58 -0.11 -8.83
C VAL A 231 -24.70 0.62 -8.08
N ARG A 232 -24.39 1.77 -7.46
CA ARG A 232 -25.38 2.55 -6.71
C ARG A 232 -26.36 3.29 -7.62
N GLU A 233 -25.90 3.79 -8.76
CA GLU A 233 -26.75 4.58 -9.66
C GLU A 233 -27.72 3.71 -10.47
N THR A 234 -27.32 2.50 -10.82
CA THR A 234 -28.13 1.60 -11.65
C THR A 234 -29.18 0.83 -10.86
N ASP A 235 -29.22 0.97 -9.53
CA ASP A 235 -29.97 0.09 -8.63
C ASP A 235 -29.83 -1.39 -9.06
N PHE A 236 -28.65 -1.77 -9.58
CA PHE A 236 -28.44 -3.01 -10.32
C PHE A 236 -28.86 -4.22 -9.48
N PHE A 237 -28.55 -4.18 -8.19
CA PHE A 237 -28.95 -5.25 -7.27
C PHE A 237 -30.45 -5.29 -6.99
N HIS A 238 -31.14 -4.14 -6.93
CA HIS A 238 -32.59 -4.12 -6.77
C HIS A 238 -33.32 -4.58 -8.03
N SER A 239 -32.83 -4.20 -9.21
CA SER A 239 -33.45 -4.56 -10.49
C SER A 239 -33.15 -6.01 -10.92
N VAL A 240 -31.93 -6.51 -10.72
CA VAL A 240 -31.52 -7.83 -11.20
C VAL A 240 -31.82 -8.95 -10.20
N LEU A 241 -31.67 -8.72 -8.89
CA LEU A 241 -31.91 -9.77 -7.90
C LEU A 241 -33.37 -9.82 -7.42
N GLY A 242 -34.22 -8.87 -7.81
CA GLY A 242 -35.63 -8.84 -7.38
C GLY A 242 -35.83 -8.77 -5.86
N LEU A 243 -34.77 -8.45 -5.10
CA LEU A 243 -34.80 -8.33 -3.64
C LEU A 243 -35.36 -6.97 -3.26
N GLY A 244 -36.65 -6.77 -3.50
CA GLY A 244 -37.42 -5.57 -3.15
C GLY A 244 -37.63 -5.35 -1.64
N GLY A 245 -36.69 -5.76 -0.78
CA GLY A 245 -36.88 -5.73 0.67
C GLY A 245 -35.63 -5.61 1.55
N TRP A 246 -34.42 -5.54 0.99
CA TRP A 246 -33.21 -5.44 1.81
C TRP A 246 -32.75 -3.99 1.90
N GLY A 247 -33.38 -3.25 2.81
CA GLY A 247 -32.86 -1.97 3.26
C GLY A 247 -31.43 -2.15 3.80
N SER A 248 -30.51 -1.37 3.25
CA SER A 248 -29.24 -1.02 3.90
C SER A 248 -28.26 -2.16 4.18
N PHE A 249 -27.91 -2.98 3.18
CA PHE A 249 -26.63 -3.71 3.22
C PHE A 249 -25.49 -2.76 2.86
N THR A 250 -25.13 -1.87 3.79
CA THR A 250 -23.83 -1.21 3.75
C THR A 250 -22.78 -2.27 4.06
N LEU A 251 -22.09 -2.76 3.03
CA LEU A 251 -20.87 -3.55 3.22
C LEU A 251 -19.95 -2.82 4.22
N PRO A 252 -19.48 -3.48 5.28
CA PRO A 252 -18.68 -2.86 6.32
C PRO A 252 -17.22 -2.69 5.88
N LEU A 253 -16.99 -2.11 4.70
CA LEU A 253 -15.67 -1.56 4.37
C LEU A 253 -15.37 -0.28 5.18
N GLY A 254 -16.39 0.33 5.78
CA GLY A 254 -16.25 1.49 6.67
C GLY A 254 -15.99 1.18 8.15
N TYR A 255 -16.05 -0.08 8.59
CA TYR A 255 -15.90 -0.41 10.02
C TYR A 255 -14.46 -0.36 10.54
N TRP A 256 -13.45 -0.31 9.66
CA TRP A 256 -12.05 -0.15 10.06
C TRP A 256 -11.60 1.30 10.25
N LEU A 257 -12.42 2.29 9.84
CA LEU A 257 -12.13 3.73 10.00
C LEU A 257 -13.12 4.45 10.94
N ALA A 258 -14.02 3.71 11.60
CA ALA A 258 -14.88 4.29 12.63
C ALA A 258 -14.07 4.47 13.93
N SER A 259 -13.36 5.60 14.02
CA SER A 259 -12.77 6.07 15.28
C SER A 259 -13.85 6.17 16.37
N PRO A 260 -13.63 5.62 17.59
CA PRO A 260 -14.55 5.73 18.70
C PRO A 260 -14.37 7.09 19.37
N TYR A 261 -14.83 8.17 18.75
CA TYR A 261 -14.99 9.42 19.49
C TYR A 261 -16.28 9.37 20.31
N PRO A 262 -16.21 9.47 21.65
CA PRO A 262 -17.40 9.64 22.46
C PRO A 262 -17.96 11.04 22.18
N ARG A 263 -19.25 11.10 21.83
CA ARG A 263 -19.98 12.37 21.80
C ARG A 263 -20.07 12.89 23.23
N GLY A 264 -19.24 13.89 23.54
CA GLY A 264 -19.44 14.75 24.69
C GLY A 264 -20.75 15.51 24.52
N THR A 265 -21.54 15.47 25.59
CA THR A 265 -22.82 16.14 25.85
C THR A 265 -22.77 17.64 25.67
#